data_AF-A0A7S1XFL5-F1
#
_entry.id   AF-A0A7S1XFL5-F1
#
_cell.length_a   1.000
_cell.length_b   1.000
_cell.length_c   1.000
_cell.angle_alpha   90.00
_cell.angle_beta   90.00
_cell.angle_gamma   90.00
#
_symmetry.space_group_name_H-M   'P 1'
#
loop_
_entity.id
_entity.type
_entity.pdbx_description
1 polymer ?
#
loop_
_entity_poly.entity_id
_entity_poly.type
_entity_poly.pdbx_seq_one_letter_code
_entity_poly.pdbx_strand_id
1 'polypeptide(L)'
;ESVIPKVIHQIWIGPREPPCVWLDSWRVGYVKEFPAWSHKMWDNAAVEKLIMFNQDLYDREKSYQCKADILRLELLWKFGGVYVDADMLHIAGKNLDDIVDKGTDTGFVITYEPDTKDK
;
A
#
# COMPACT_ATOMS: atom_id res chain seq x y z
N GLU A 1 6.11 -18.34 -13.57
CA GLU A 1 6.12 -17.72 -12.24
C GLU A 1 5.44 -16.36 -12.31
N SER A 2 4.61 -16.04 -11.33
CA SER A 2 3.94 -14.74 -11.22
C SER A 2 4.81 -13.87 -10.31
N VAL A 3 5.58 -12.97 -10.90
CA VAL A 3 6.39 -11.99 -10.15
C VAL A 3 5.44 -10.94 -9.55
N ILE A 4 5.55 -10.65 -8.26
CA ILE A 4 4.82 -9.54 -7.63
C ILE A 4 5.21 -8.23 -8.34
N PRO A 5 4.27 -7.48 -8.94
CA PRO A 5 4.59 -6.23 -9.63
C PRO A 5 5.30 -5.22 -8.72
N LYS A 6 6.33 -4.54 -9.21
CA LYS A 6 7.07 -3.52 -8.45
C LYS A 6 6.33 -2.17 -8.40
N VAL A 7 5.13 -2.20 -7.84
CA VAL A 7 4.28 -1.02 -7.61
C VAL A 7 3.87 -0.96 -6.15
N ILE A 8 4.04 0.21 -5.56
CA ILE A 8 3.65 0.53 -4.20
C ILE A 8 2.32 1.27 -4.26
N HIS A 9 1.30 0.71 -3.60
CA HIS A 9 -0.02 1.29 -3.48
C HIS A 9 -0.17 1.94 -2.11
N GLN A 10 -0.51 3.23 -2.09
CA GLN A 10 -0.96 3.93 -0.88
C GLN A 10 -2.33 4.55 -1.12
N ILE A 11 -3.16 4.57 -0.08
CA ILE A 11 -4.54 5.07 -0.13
C ILE A 11 -4.63 6.30 0.77
N TRP A 12 -5.21 7.39 0.27
CA TRP A 12 -5.65 8.49 1.10
C TRP A 12 -6.95 9.08 0.57
N ILE A 13 -8.06 8.70 1.21
CA ILE A 13 -9.42 9.09 0.83
C ILE A 13 -10.11 9.83 1.98
N GLY A 14 -11.18 10.54 1.64
CA GLY A 14 -11.93 11.38 2.58
C GLY A 14 -11.49 12.84 2.56
N PRO A 15 -12.03 13.64 3.49
CA PRO A 15 -11.95 15.10 3.41
C PRO A 15 -10.70 15.70 4.06
N ARG A 16 -9.86 14.87 4.68
CA ARG A 16 -8.68 15.33 5.43
C ARG A 16 -7.48 15.50 4.51
N GLU A 17 -6.63 16.46 4.86
CA GLU A 17 -5.34 16.64 4.19
C GLU A 17 -4.45 15.40 4.34
N PRO A 18 -3.72 15.01 3.29
CA PRO A 18 -2.81 13.86 3.32
C PRO A 18 -1.62 14.06 4.27
N PRO A 19 -1.16 12.99 4.95
CA PRO A 19 0.05 12.99 5.77
C PRO A 19 1.29 12.97 4.86
N CYS A 20 1.54 14.07 4.15
CA CYS A 20 2.51 14.12 3.06
C CYS A 20 3.92 13.67 3.46
N VAL A 21 4.35 13.90 4.71
CA VAL A 21 5.67 13.46 5.19
C VAL A 21 5.84 11.94 5.07
N TRP A 22 4.83 11.16 5.43
CA TRP A 22 4.87 9.70 5.35
C TRP A 22 4.65 9.19 3.93
N LEU A 23 3.70 9.80 3.21
CA LEU A 23 3.45 9.45 1.81
C LEU A 23 4.66 9.73 0.91
N ASP A 24 5.33 10.87 1.10
CA ASP A 24 6.53 11.25 0.32
C ASP A 24 7.77 10.45 0.69
N SER A 25 7.79 9.85 1.88
CA SER A 25 8.77 8.83 2.23
C SER A 25 8.78 7.74 1.15
N TRP A 26 7.62 7.29 0.69
CA TRP A 26 7.53 6.26 -0.35
C TRP A 26 7.50 6.83 -1.77
N ARG A 27 6.62 7.82 -2.02
CA ARG A 27 6.40 8.41 -3.35
C ARG A 27 7.66 9.04 -3.93
N VAL A 28 8.48 9.67 -3.08
CA VAL A 28 9.69 10.39 -3.48
C VAL A 28 10.94 9.69 -2.98
N GLY A 29 11.02 9.40 -1.67
CA GLY A 29 12.21 8.84 -1.05
C GLY A 29 12.55 7.45 -1.58
N TYR A 30 11.66 6.48 -1.34
CA TYR A 30 11.86 5.09 -1.72
C TYR A 30 12.04 4.91 -3.23
N VAL A 31 11.18 5.51 -4.06
CA VAL A 31 11.28 5.40 -5.53
C VAL A 31 12.58 6.02 -6.08
N LYS A 32 13.11 7.08 -5.45
CA LYS A 32 14.41 7.65 -5.82
C LYS A 32 15.56 6.70 -5.50
N GLU A 33 15.49 5.99 -4.37
CA GLU A 33 16.52 5.03 -3.97
C GLU A 33 16.44 3.72 -4.78
N PHE A 34 15.22 3.26 -5.10
CA PHE A 34 14.94 2.01 -5.79
C PHE A 34 14.12 2.24 -7.07
N PRO A 35 14.73 2.73 -8.17
CA PRO A 35 14.01 3.21 -9.36
C PRO A 35 13.30 2.11 -10.18
N ALA A 36 13.53 0.84 -9.87
CA ALA A 36 12.76 -0.27 -10.43
C ALA A 36 11.33 -0.34 -9.87
N TRP A 37 11.08 0.32 -8.73
CA TRP A 37 9.76 0.43 -8.12
C TRP A 37 9.05 1.70 -8.57
N SER A 38 7.73 1.61 -8.70
CA SER A 38 6.84 2.74 -8.96
C SER A 38 5.89 2.95 -7.78
N HIS A 39 5.32 4.15 -7.69
CA HIS A 39 4.33 4.49 -6.68
C HIS A 39 2.99 4.85 -7.34
N LYS A 40 1.89 4.38 -6.73
CA LYS A 40 0.53 4.72 -7.11
C LYS A 40 -0.27 5.16 -5.89
N MET A 41 -0.60 6.44 -5.87
CA MET A 41 -1.53 7.03 -4.91
C MET A 41 -2.99 6.81 -5.35
N TRP A 42 -3.83 6.40 -4.41
CA TRP A 42 -5.26 6.27 -4.56
C TRP A 42 -5.98 7.30 -3.68
N ASP A 43 -6.28 8.45 -4.30
CA ASP A 43 -7.08 9.50 -3.71
C ASP A 43 -8.57 9.38 -4.10
N ASN A 44 -9.42 10.30 -3.61
CA ASN A 44 -10.85 10.30 -3.91
C ASN A 44 -11.13 10.25 -5.43
N ALA A 45 -10.39 11.01 -6.24
CA ALA A 45 -10.61 11.10 -7.68
C ALA A 45 -10.10 9.86 -8.44
N ALA A 46 -9.04 9.23 -7.96
CA ALA A 46 -8.54 7.98 -8.50
C ALA A 46 -9.50 6.82 -8.17
N VAL A 47 -10.05 6.79 -6.95
CA VAL A 47 -10.99 5.76 -6.50
C VAL A 47 -12.34 5.89 -7.19
N GLU A 48 -12.83 7.10 -7.46
CA GLU A 48 -14.07 7.31 -8.21
C GLU A 48 -14.04 6.67 -9.62
N LYS A 49 -12.85 6.54 -10.21
CA LYS A 49 -12.62 5.92 -11.53
C LYS A 49 -12.33 4.42 -11.43
N LEU A 50 -12.21 3.88 -10.23
CA LEU A 50 -11.88 2.49 -10.00
C LEU A 50 -13.13 1.62 -10.07
N ILE A 51 -13.20 0.76 -11.08
CA ILE A 51 -14.19 -0.32 -11.11
C ILE A 51 -13.78 -1.37 -10.08
N MET A 52 -14.59 -1.52 -9.03
CA MET A 52 -14.40 -2.45 -7.90
C MET A 52 -15.38 -3.62 -7.96
N PHE A 53 -14.94 -4.80 -7.52
CA PHE A 53 -15.83 -5.95 -7.33
C PHE A 53 -16.79 -5.73 -6.16
N ASN A 54 -16.29 -5.14 -5.07
CA ASN A 54 -17.02 -4.85 -3.84
C ASN A 54 -17.56 -3.41 -3.77
N GLN A 55 -17.98 -2.83 -4.91
CA GLN A 55 -18.49 -1.45 -4.98
C GLN A 55 -19.60 -1.20 -3.94
N ASP A 56 -20.58 -2.09 -3.84
CA ASP A 56 -21.68 -1.96 -2.87
C ASP A 56 -21.21 -1.95 -1.41
N LEU A 57 -20.16 -2.73 -1.08
CA LEU A 57 -19.55 -2.74 0.25
C LEU A 57 -18.82 -1.43 0.52
N TYR A 58 -18.09 -0.95 -0.48
CA TYR A 58 -17.37 0.30 -0.39
C TYR A 58 -18.35 1.46 -0.17
N ASP A 59 -19.42 1.56 -0.95
CA ASP A 59 -20.34 2.70 -0.92
C ASP A 59 -21.13 2.79 0.39
N ARG A 60 -21.56 1.65 0.95
CA ARG A 60 -22.31 1.62 2.21
C ARG A 60 -21.45 1.88 3.46
N GLU A 61 -20.15 1.65 3.36
CA GLU A 61 -19.21 1.90 4.46
C GLU A 61 -19.06 3.41 4.69
N LYS A 62 -19.14 3.85 5.94
CA LYS A 62 -19.06 5.27 6.33
C LYS A 62 -17.67 5.64 6.82
N SER A 63 -16.96 4.67 7.39
CA SER A 63 -15.62 4.81 7.94
C SER A 63 -14.57 4.79 6.84
N TYR A 64 -13.75 5.85 6.75
CA TYR A 64 -12.70 5.93 5.73
C TYR A 64 -11.61 4.86 5.93
N GLN A 65 -11.28 4.50 7.18
CA GLN A 65 -10.34 3.41 7.43
C GLN A 65 -10.89 2.05 6.95
N CYS A 66 -12.18 1.78 7.15
CA CYS A 66 -12.79 0.55 6.66
C CYS A 66 -12.96 0.55 5.13
N LYS A 67 -13.23 1.71 4.52
CA LYS A 67 -13.15 1.88 3.06
C LYS A 67 -11.74 1.57 2.53
N ALA A 68 -10.69 1.99 3.23
CA ALA A 68 -9.31 1.66 2.88
C ALA A 68 -8.98 0.16 3.01
N ASP A 69 -9.59 -0.54 3.98
CA ASP A 69 -9.47 -2.00 4.12
C ASP A 69 -10.10 -2.74 2.92
N ILE A 70 -11.23 -2.26 2.40
CA ILE A 70 -11.83 -2.81 1.18
C ILE A 70 -10.93 -2.52 -0.03
N LEU A 71 -10.51 -1.26 -0.18
CA LEU A 71 -9.68 -0.83 -1.31
C LEU A 71 -8.36 -1.60 -1.39
N ARG A 72 -7.64 -1.82 -0.28
CA ARG A 72 -6.34 -2.54 -0.37
C ARG A 72 -6.52 -3.93 -0.98
N LEU A 73 -7.62 -4.62 -0.69
CA LEU A 73 -7.92 -5.93 -1.26
C LEU A 73 -8.29 -5.82 -2.74
N GLU A 74 -9.13 -4.86 -3.13
CA GLU A 74 -9.47 -4.57 -4.54
C GLU A 74 -8.22 -4.28 -5.38
N LEU A 75 -7.32 -3.45 -4.84
CA LEU A 75 -6.10 -3.03 -5.52
C LEU A 75 -5.13 -4.19 -5.72
N LEU A 76 -4.84 -4.94 -4.66
CA LEU A 76 -3.94 -6.09 -4.73
C LEU A 76 -4.50 -7.19 -5.62
N TRP A 77 -5.82 -7.43 -5.59
CA TRP A 77 -6.47 -8.40 -6.48
C TRP A 77 -6.36 -7.99 -7.96
N LYS A 78 -6.55 -6.70 -8.27
CA LYS A 78 -6.61 -6.20 -9.64
C LYS A 78 -5.23 -5.90 -10.26
N PHE A 79 -4.30 -5.39 -9.47
CA PHE A 79 -3.02 -4.88 -9.93
C PHE A 79 -1.81 -5.64 -9.40
N GLY A 80 -2.00 -6.48 -8.37
CA GLY A 80 -0.90 -7.03 -7.60
C GLY A 80 -0.14 -5.94 -6.83
N GLY A 81 1.15 -6.16 -6.62
CA GLY A 81 2.03 -5.19 -6.00
C GLY A 81 2.08 -5.26 -4.48
N VAL A 82 2.52 -4.16 -3.86
CA VAL A 82 2.67 -4.02 -2.42
C VAL A 82 1.81 -2.87 -1.94
N TYR A 83 0.94 -3.12 -0.98
CA TYR A 83 0.21 -2.07 -0.26
C TYR A 83 1.00 -1.66 0.98
N VAL A 84 1.07 -0.35 1.22
CA VAL A 84 1.69 0.24 2.41
C VAL A 84 0.73 1.24 3.01
N ASP A 85 0.59 1.24 4.34
CA ASP A 85 -0.27 2.20 5.03
C ASP A 85 0.26 3.65 4.85
N ALA A 86 -0.65 4.62 4.92
CA ALA A 86 -0.35 6.02 4.63
C ALA A 86 0.53 6.70 5.70
N ASP A 87 0.60 6.12 6.90
CA ASP A 87 1.34 6.57 8.07
C ASP A 87 2.62 5.76 8.33
N MET A 88 3.07 4.98 7.34
CA MET A 88 4.35 4.26 7.41
C MET A 88 5.49 5.03 6.74
N LEU A 89 6.69 4.94 7.32
CA LEU A 89 7.92 5.43 6.73
C LEU A 89 8.70 4.28 6.09
N HIS A 90 9.28 4.51 4.91
CA HIS A 90 10.33 3.63 4.42
C HIS A 90 11.60 3.83 5.27
N ILE A 91 12.36 2.75 5.43
CA ILE A 91 13.67 2.80 6.06
C ILE A 91 14.72 2.89 4.95
N ALA A 92 15.51 3.97 4.94
CA ALA A 92 16.56 4.16 3.93
C ALA A 92 17.51 2.96 3.87
N GLY A 93 17.88 2.55 2.65
CA GLY A 93 18.73 1.39 2.41
C GLY A 93 18.04 0.04 2.53
N LYS A 94 16.72 -0.03 2.75
CA LYS A 94 15.95 -1.28 2.84
C LYS A 94 15.03 -1.43 1.63
N ASN A 95 15.40 -2.34 0.73
CA ASN A 95 14.60 -2.67 -0.45
C ASN A 95 13.51 -3.69 -0.11
N LEU A 96 12.31 -3.50 -0.64
CA LEU A 96 11.19 -4.45 -0.52
C LEU A 96 11.46 -5.77 -1.26
N ASP A 97 12.36 -5.79 -2.24
CA ASP A 97 12.79 -7.02 -2.92
C ASP A 97 13.20 -8.09 -1.89
N ASP A 98 13.88 -7.71 -0.81
CA ASP A 98 14.32 -8.62 0.26
C ASP A 98 13.16 -9.40 0.92
N ILE A 99 11.97 -8.82 1.00
CA ILE A 99 10.79 -9.45 1.60
C ILE A 99 9.98 -10.18 0.53
N VAL A 100 9.84 -9.58 -0.66
CA VAL A 100 9.12 -10.20 -1.79
C VAL A 100 9.79 -11.52 -2.18
N ASP A 101 11.12 -11.50 -2.32
CA ASP A 101 11.89 -12.66 -2.78
C ASP A 101 11.81 -13.83 -1.77
N LYS A 102 11.79 -13.53 -0.46
CA LYS A 102 11.62 -14.53 0.61
C LYS A 102 10.28 -15.28 0.55
N GLY A 103 9.26 -14.66 -0.05
CA GLY A 103 7.94 -15.25 -0.17
C GLY A 103 7.76 -16.14 -1.40
N THR A 104 8.76 -16.17 -2.30
CA THR A 104 8.65 -16.86 -3.59
C THR A 104 8.45 -18.36 -3.44
N ASP A 105 9.16 -18.98 -2.48
CA ASP A 105 9.13 -20.44 -2.30
C ASP A 105 7.92 -20.91 -1.49
N THR A 106 7.49 -20.13 -0.49
CA THR A 106 6.47 -20.52 0.48
C THR A 106 5.09 -19.94 0.19
N GLY A 107 5.00 -18.89 -0.64
CA GLY A 107 3.78 -18.12 -0.89
C GLY A 107 3.39 -17.16 0.23
N PHE A 108 4.13 -17.12 1.35
CA PHE A 108 3.91 -16.17 2.43
C PHE A 108 5.19 -15.87 3.21
N VAL A 109 5.34 -14.61 3.63
CA VAL A 109 6.37 -14.17 4.58
C VAL A 109 5.67 -13.63 5.81
N ILE A 110 6.11 -14.08 6.98
CA ILE A 110 5.67 -13.53 8.27
C ILE A 110 6.87 -12.85 8.90
N THR A 111 6.69 -11.62 9.34
CA THR A 111 7.69 -10.84 10.06
C THR A 111 7.28 -10.68 11.52
N TYR A 112 8.26 -10.61 12.41
CA TYR A 112 8.03 -10.34 13.83
C TYR A 112 8.23 -8.85 14.09
N GLU A 113 7.18 -8.18 14.53
CA GLU A 113 7.28 -6.85 15.11
C GLU A 113 7.43 -7.00 16.63
N PRO A 114 8.59 -6.63 17.22
CA PRO A 114 8.77 -6.74 18.66
C PRO A 114 7.81 -5.82 19.40
N ASP A 115 7.26 -6.31 20.51
CA ASP A 115 6.48 -5.49 21.43
C ASP A 115 7.40 -4.43 22.06
N THR A 116 7.28 -3.19 21.59
CA THR A 116 7.93 -2.05 22.20
C THR A 116 6.96 -1.46 23.21
N LYS A 117 7.42 -1.26 24.45
CA LYS A 117 6.63 -0.74 25.60
C LYS A 117 5.95 0.61 25.37
N ASP A 118 6.11 1.20 24.19
CA ASP A 118 5.66 2.53 23.81
C ASP A 118 4.48 2.50 22.82
N LYS A 119 3.79 1.36 22.66
CA LYS A 119 2.50 1.25 21.94
C LYS A 119 1.31 1.54 22.85
#